data_AF-A0AAD6U492-F1
#
_entry.id   AF-A0AAD6U492-F1
#
_cell.length_a   1.000
_cell.length_b   1.000
_cell.length_c   1.000
_cell.angle_alpha   90.00
_cell.angle_beta   90.00
_cell.angle_gamma   90.00
#
_symmetry.space_group_name_H-M   'P 1'
#
loop_
_entity.id
_entity.type
_entity.pdbx_description
1 polymer ?
#
loop_
_entity_poly.entity_id
_entity_poly.type
_entity_poly.pdbx_seq_one_letter_code
_entity_poly.pdbx_strand_id
1 'polypeptide(L)'
;MFGTPGDSRFTSFDRARLLAANPIAGAEFFKLIVDQFIDIFLGFERACKRGVFGRVKHYYAVVEAQNRGSLHLHMVIWFEGALSPKLIQEKAAADELFKQQLFAWLESIIKHDLPPNTRSLSSQSKADQKTCLTIRPPHPDDIDFHTEWPQFLREVLDASGHVHDHNDTCFKKTPFSMLSLEPQDRDRLCRFNYPLPLVPVTSIDEHGKISLKHLDPNVVGYNPTISGSFQCNTDAKFVGSGPLGMALSIYITHYAAKSSLDSAIIMSALAAAMKSLQKTNPDSNISRDDEQCRILLLKTLNQINGRRELSGQQVACALLGIPNHVTDARFAVFYWSKLLTWISPEYFPVYKKLADEQPCTPRFVTYLCLI
;
A
#
# COMPACT_ATOMS: atom_id res chain seq x y z
N MET A 1 19.95 12.45 -28.58
CA MET A 1 20.45 13.72 -28.03
C MET A 1 19.88 13.77 -26.62
N PHE A 2 20.54 13.09 -25.68
CA PHE A 2 19.90 12.78 -24.38
C PHE A 2 19.74 14.05 -23.56
N GLY A 3 18.54 14.24 -23.02
CA GLY A 3 18.11 15.43 -22.30
C GLY A 3 19.12 15.88 -21.25
N THR A 4 19.08 17.18 -20.97
CA THR A 4 19.84 17.82 -19.89
C THR A 4 19.90 16.89 -18.67
N PRO A 5 21.10 16.48 -18.21
CA PRO A 5 21.20 15.60 -17.06
C PRO A 5 20.45 16.26 -15.91
N GLY A 6 19.44 15.56 -15.38
CA GLY A 6 18.65 16.06 -14.25
C GLY A 6 19.59 16.58 -13.17
N ASP A 7 19.29 17.77 -12.64
CA ASP A 7 20.19 18.63 -11.85
C ASP A 7 21.32 17.86 -11.13
N SER A 8 22.44 17.70 -11.82
CA SER A 8 23.58 16.87 -11.38
C SER A 8 24.34 17.47 -10.20
N ARG A 9 23.92 18.67 -9.74
CA ARG A 9 24.53 19.37 -8.60
C ARG A 9 24.27 18.67 -7.26
N PHE A 10 23.24 17.85 -7.16
CA PHE A 10 22.88 17.16 -5.90
C PHE A 10 23.05 15.65 -6.04
N THR A 11 23.69 15.03 -5.06
CA THR A 11 23.77 13.56 -4.99
C THR A 11 22.42 12.96 -4.55
N SER A 12 22.25 11.65 -4.69
CA SER A 12 21.08 10.96 -4.12
C SER A 12 20.97 11.15 -2.61
N PHE A 13 22.10 11.29 -1.91
CA PHE A 13 22.12 11.52 -0.46
C PHE A 13 21.67 12.94 -0.12
N ASP A 14 22.13 13.95 -0.86
CA ASP A 14 21.71 15.34 -0.66
C ASP A 14 20.20 15.51 -0.85
N ARG A 15 19.63 14.88 -1.89
CA ARG A 15 18.18 14.88 -2.12
C ARG A 15 17.41 14.22 -0.97
N ALA A 16 17.87 13.06 -0.49
CA ALA A 16 17.24 12.38 0.63
C ALA A 16 17.32 13.19 1.92
N ARG A 17 18.47 13.84 2.18
CA ARG A 17 18.67 14.73 3.33
C ARG A 17 17.74 15.95 3.27
N LEU A 18 17.57 16.56 2.09
CA LEU A 18 16.68 17.70 1.91
C LEU A 18 15.22 17.32 2.17
N LEU A 19 14.77 16.18 1.65
CA LEU A 19 13.43 15.66 1.91
C LEU A 19 13.21 15.34 3.40
N ALA A 20 14.21 14.76 4.06
CA ALA A 20 14.14 14.47 5.51
C ALA A 20 14.10 15.75 6.36
N ALA A 21 14.79 16.82 5.94
CA ALA A 21 14.77 18.11 6.62
C ALA A 21 13.45 18.88 6.41
N ASN A 22 12.68 18.57 5.37
CA ASN A 22 11.39 19.22 5.08
C ASN A 22 10.27 18.19 4.85
N PRO A 23 9.74 17.59 5.94
CA PRO A 23 8.65 16.63 5.84
C PRO A 23 7.33 17.24 5.32
N ILE A 24 7.14 18.56 5.46
CA ILE A 24 5.97 19.30 4.94
C ILE A 24 5.96 19.24 3.42
N ALA A 25 7.08 19.57 2.76
CA ALA A 25 7.20 19.47 1.31
C ALA A 25 6.97 18.04 0.80
N GLY A 26 7.44 17.03 1.55
CA GLY A 26 7.17 15.62 1.24
C GLY A 26 5.69 15.26 1.31
N ALA A 27 4.97 15.77 2.32
CA ALA A 27 3.53 15.57 2.47
C ALA A 27 2.72 16.29 1.38
N GLU A 28 3.08 17.51 1.03
CA GLU A 28 2.43 18.28 -0.05
C GLU A 28 2.66 17.64 -1.42
N PHE A 29 3.89 17.20 -1.70
CA PHE A 29 4.20 16.47 -2.92
C PHE A 29 3.43 15.15 -3.00
N PHE A 30 3.36 14.40 -1.91
CA PHE A 30 2.54 13.18 -1.85
C PHE A 30 1.07 13.48 -2.15
N LYS A 31 0.49 14.52 -1.52
CA LYS A 31 -0.89 14.93 -1.77
C LYS A 31 -1.10 15.27 -3.25
N LEU A 32 -0.20 16.05 -3.85
CA LEU A 32 -0.26 16.41 -5.26
C LEU A 32 -0.29 15.16 -6.15
N ILE A 33 0.60 14.20 -5.91
CA ILE A 33 0.64 12.95 -6.68
C ILE A 33 -0.66 12.16 -6.54
N VAL A 34 -1.23 12.07 -5.34
CA VAL A 34 -2.51 11.38 -5.11
C VAL A 34 -3.66 12.08 -5.82
N ASP A 35 -3.75 13.41 -5.72
CA ASP A 35 -4.78 14.20 -6.42
C ASP A 35 -4.66 14.01 -7.94
N GLN A 36 -3.46 14.14 -8.51
CA GLN A 36 -3.23 13.94 -9.93
C GLN A 36 -3.53 12.50 -10.39
N PHE A 37 -3.27 11.51 -9.55
CA PHE A 37 -3.65 10.12 -9.82
C PHE A 37 -5.17 9.97 -9.99
N ILE A 38 -5.94 10.54 -9.07
CA ILE A 38 -7.40 10.47 -9.08
C ILE A 38 -7.97 11.26 -10.26
N ASP A 39 -7.52 12.50 -10.45
CA ASP A 39 -8.10 13.41 -11.43
C ASP A 39 -7.73 13.03 -12.86
N ILE A 40 -6.46 12.74 -13.11
CA ILE A 40 -5.94 12.46 -14.46
C ILE A 40 -6.04 10.99 -14.80
N PHE A 41 -5.50 10.10 -13.95
CA PHE A 41 -5.32 8.69 -14.29
C PHE A 41 -6.56 7.86 -14.05
N LEU A 42 -7.33 8.11 -12.98
CA LEU A 42 -8.67 7.52 -12.83
C LEU A 42 -9.71 8.27 -13.68
N GLY A 43 -9.45 9.55 -13.95
CA GLY A 43 -10.31 10.38 -14.78
C GLY A 43 -11.59 10.82 -14.06
N PHE A 44 -11.60 10.85 -12.73
CA PHE A 44 -12.81 11.09 -11.93
C PHE A 44 -13.45 12.46 -12.19
N GLU A 45 -12.60 13.47 -12.33
CA GLU A 45 -13.02 14.86 -12.58
C GLU A 45 -13.24 15.17 -14.07
N ARG A 46 -13.01 14.20 -14.96
CA ARG A 46 -13.27 14.38 -16.40
C ARG A 46 -14.77 14.25 -16.68
N ALA A 47 -15.28 15.06 -17.60
CA ALA A 47 -16.68 14.98 -18.04
C ALA A 47 -17.10 13.57 -18.51
N CYS A 48 -16.18 12.83 -19.14
CA CYS A 48 -16.42 11.45 -19.61
C CYS A 48 -16.16 10.37 -18.54
N LYS A 49 -15.67 10.75 -17.35
CA LYS A 49 -15.27 9.88 -16.24
C LYS A 49 -14.38 8.70 -16.63
N ARG A 50 -13.52 8.91 -17.63
CA ARG A 50 -12.67 7.85 -18.21
C ARG A 50 -11.19 8.18 -18.03
N GLY A 51 -10.52 7.30 -17.29
CA GLY A 51 -9.08 7.30 -17.07
C GLY A 51 -8.36 6.18 -17.82
N VAL A 52 -7.12 5.91 -17.43
CA VAL A 52 -6.26 4.88 -18.04
C VAL A 52 -6.85 3.48 -17.89
N PHE A 53 -7.56 3.22 -16.80
CA PHE A 53 -8.19 1.92 -16.55
C PHE A 53 -9.58 1.78 -17.20
N GLY A 54 -10.13 2.86 -17.78
CA GLY A 54 -11.53 2.92 -18.21
C GLY A 54 -12.37 3.80 -17.28
N ARG A 55 -13.66 3.45 -17.12
CA ARG A 55 -14.56 4.18 -16.22
C ARG A 55 -14.51 3.59 -14.83
N VAL A 56 -14.17 4.44 -13.86
CA VAL A 56 -14.13 4.05 -12.45
C VAL A 56 -15.43 4.46 -11.79
N LYS A 57 -16.03 3.52 -11.06
CA LYS A 57 -17.24 3.76 -10.27
C LYS A 57 -16.92 4.26 -8.87
N HIS A 58 -16.00 3.56 -8.19
CA HIS A 58 -15.54 3.90 -6.83
C HIS A 58 -14.05 3.58 -6.66
N TYR A 59 -13.40 4.22 -5.70
CA TYR A 59 -12.07 3.87 -5.21
C TYR A 59 -11.98 4.04 -3.70
N TYR A 60 -11.08 3.30 -3.09
CA TYR A 60 -10.71 3.45 -1.69
C TYR A 60 -9.21 3.25 -1.55
N ALA A 61 -8.55 4.20 -0.91
CA ALA A 61 -7.11 4.20 -0.77
C ALA A 61 -6.69 4.53 0.65
N VAL A 62 -5.67 3.85 1.14
CA VAL A 62 -5.10 4.06 2.49
C VAL A 62 -3.66 4.52 2.35
N VAL A 63 -3.31 5.54 3.13
CA VAL A 63 -1.97 6.10 3.21
C VAL A 63 -1.17 5.41 4.32
N GLU A 64 0.03 4.97 4.00
CA GLU A 64 0.95 4.36 4.96
C GLU A 64 2.35 4.98 4.82
N ALA A 65 3.08 5.14 5.92
CA ALA A 65 4.53 5.37 5.86
C ALA A 65 5.27 4.04 5.70
N GLN A 66 6.14 3.95 4.70
CA GLN A 66 7.08 2.85 4.56
C GLN A 66 8.08 2.87 5.72
N ASN A 67 8.84 1.78 5.91
CA ASN A 67 9.89 1.71 6.95
C ASN A 67 10.96 2.81 6.83
N ARG A 68 11.07 3.48 5.66
CA ARG A 68 11.98 4.61 5.41
C ARG A 68 11.35 5.98 5.70
N GLY A 69 10.10 6.00 6.18
CA GLY A 69 9.36 7.20 6.57
C GLY A 69 8.60 7.91 5.43
N SER A 70 8.83 7.54 4.17
CA SER A 70 8.10 8.08 3.02
C SER A 70 6.67 7.55 2.95
N LEU A 71 5.73 8.40 2.56
CA LEU A 71 4.35 8.02 2.34
C LEU A 71 4.17 7.23 1.04
N HIS A 72 3.25 6.27 1.05
CA HIS A 72 2.77 5.55 -0.11
C HIS A 72 1.29 5.18 0.06
N LEU A 73 0.67 4.76 -1.04
CA LEU A 73 -0.76 4.54 -1.13
C LEU A 73 -1.05 3.10 -1.55
N HIS A 74 -1.96 2.45 -0.81
CA HIS A 74 -2.60 1.21 -1.25
C HIS A 74 -4.03 1.53 -1.68
N MET A 75 -4.37 1.26 -2.95
CA MET A 75 -5.68 1.62 -3.50
C MET A 75 -6.39 0.41 -4.11
N VAL A 76 -7.71 0.39 -3.95
CA VAL A 76 -8.62 -0.49 -4.67
C VAL A 76 -9.57 0.33 -5.50
N ILE A 77 -9.79 -0.14 -6.73
CA ILE A 77 -10.51 0.57 -7.78
C ILE A 77 -11.62 -0.36 -8.26
N TRP A 78 -12.86 0.13 -8.25
CA TRP A 78 -14.02 -0.58 -8.77
C TRP A 78 -14.47 0.05 -10.09
N PHE A 79 -14.52 -0.73 -11.16
CA PHE A 79 -14.94 -0.24 -12.47
C PHE A 79 -16.46 -0.16 -12.61
N GLU A 80 -16.92 0.80 -13.41
CA GLU A 80 -18.32 0.91 -13.78
C GLU A 80 -18.73 -0.27 -14.66
N GLY A 81 -19.79 -0.99 -14.28
CA GLY A 81 -20.25 -2.18 -14.99
C GLY A 81 -19.37 -3.42 -14.82
N ALA A 82 -18.41 -3.41 -13.88
CA ALA A 82 -17.61 -4.59 -13.56
C ALA A 82 -18.49 -5.77 -13.13
N LEU A 83 -18.26 -6.92 -13.76
CA LEU A 83 -18.90 -8.18 -13.36
C LEU A 83 -18.23 -8.71 -12.09
N SER A 84 -18.98 -9.48 -11.29
CA SER A 84 -18.38 -10.24 -10.19
C SER A 84 -17.39 -11.28 -10.74
N PRO A 85 -16.38 -11.70 -9.97
CA PRO A 85 -15.44 -12.74 -10.38
C PRO A 85 -16.09 -14.00 -10.98
N LYS A 86 -17.19 -14.46 -10.36
CA LYS A 86 -17.97 -15.61 -10.84
C LYS A 86 -18.59 -15.33 -12.22
N LEU A 87 -19.21 -14.16 -12.40
CA LEU A 87 -19.81 -13.77 -13.67
C LEU A 87 -18.76 -13.55 -14.78
N ILE A 88 -17.56 -13.04 -14.43
CA ILE A 88 -16.44 -12.96 -15.38
C ILE A 88 -16.08 -14.34 -15.88
N GLN A 89 -15.94 -15.32 -14.97
CA GLN A 89 -15.62 -16.69 -15.31
C GLN A 89 -16.69 -17.34 -16.18
N GLU A 90 -17.96 -17.28 -15.77
CA GLU A 90 -19.09 -17.85 -16.51
C GLU A 90 -19.20 -17.24 -17.92
N LYS A 91 -19.05 -15.91 -18.03
CA LYS A 91 -19.13 -15.21 -19.31
C LYS A 91 -17.92 -15.50 -20.20
N ALA A 92 -16.71 -15.57 -19.64
CA ALA A 92 -15.51 -15.92 -20.41
C ALA A 92 -15.54 -17.37 -20.92
N ALA A 93 -16.23 -18.27 -20.22
CA ALA A 93 -16.44 -19.65 -20.67
C ALA A 93 -17.50 -19.75 -21.79
N ALA A 94 -18.54 -18.91 -21.73
CA ALA A 94 -19.65 -18.94 -22.69
C ALA A 94 -19.43 -18.07 -23.94
N ASP A 95 -18.64 -17.00 -23.84
CA ASP A 95 -18.46 -15.97 -24.87
C ASP A 95 -16.98 -15.70 -25.12
N GLU A 96 -16.48 -16.27 -26.23
CA GLU A 96 -15.09 -16.13 -26.66
C GLU A 96 -14.72 -14.68 -27.00
N LEU A 97 -15.66 -13.91 -27.56
CA LEU A 97 -15.42 -12.51 -27.91
C LEU A 97 -15.23 -11.67 -26.63
N PHE A 98 -16.09 -11.88 -25.63
CA PHE A 98 -15.94 -11.24 -24.33
C PHE A 98 -14.59 -11.58 -23.69
N LYS A 99 -14.19 -12.86 -23.71
CA LYS A 99 -12.91 -13.31 -23.15
C LYS A 99 -11.72 -12.61 -23.82
N GLN A 100 -11.71 -12.55 -25.15
CA GLN A 100 -10.66 -11.88 -25.91
C GLN A 100 -10.60 -10.37 -25.64
N GLN A 101 -11.77 -9.71 -25.55
CA GLN A 101 -11.85 -8.29 -25.21
C GLN A 101 -11.36 -8.00 -23.79
N LEU A 102 -11.70 -8.85 -22.83
CA LEU A 102 -11.21 -8.75 -21.45
C LEU A 102 -9.69 -8.88 -21.42
N PHE A 103 -9.12 -9.87 -22.10
CA PHE A 103 -7.67 -10.06 -22.15
C PHE A 103 -6.96 -8.89 -22.82
N ALA A 104 -7.46 -8.43 -23.97
CA ALA A 104 -6.90 -7.27 -24.67
C ALA A 104 -6.95 -6.00 -23.81
N TRP A 105 -8.05 -5.78 -23.09
CA TRP A 105 -8.16 -4.66 -22.15
C TRP A 105 -7.15 -4.80 -21.01
N LEU A 106 -7.08 -5.95 -20.32
CA LEU A 106 -6.15 -6.15 -19.21
C LEU A 106 -4.69 -5.98 -19.65
N GLU A 107 -4.31 -6.56 -20.78
CA GLU A 107 -2.96 -6.39 -21.34
C GLU A 107 -2.69 -4.94 -21.77
N SER A 108 -3.70 -4.13 -22.06
CA SER A 108 -3.51 -2.70 -22.37
C SER A 108 -3.20 -1.85 -21.14
N ILE A 109 -3.65 -2.27 -19.95
CA ILE A 109 -3.55 -1.49 -18.71
C ILE A 109 -2.53 -2.03 -17.70
N ILE A 110 -2.19 -3.31 -17.77
CA ILE A 110 -1.22 -3.96 -16.88
C ILE A 110 -0.20 -4.71 -17.76
N LYS A 111 1.06 -4.33 -17.65
CA LYS A 111 2.19 -4.97 -18.31
C LYS A 111 3.04 -5.69 -17.26
N HIS A 112 3.60 -6.83 -17.65
CA HIS A 112 4.60 -7.58 -16.88
C HIS A 112 5.90 -7.74 -17.67
N ASP A 113 6.09 -6.97 -18.72
CA ASP A 113 7.23 -7.11 -19.62
C ASP A 113 7.95 -5.77 -19.73
N LEU A 114 9.24 -5.84 -20.01
CA LEU A 114 10.04 -4.68 -20.35
C LEU A 114 9.64 -4.18 -21.75
N PRO A 115 9.65 -2.85 -21.99
CA PRO A 115 9.30 -2.33 -23.31
C PRO A 115 10.22 -2.92 -24.40
N PRO A 116 9.67 -3.34 -25.55
CA PRO A 116 10.45 -3.94 -26.62
C PRO A 116 11.38 -2.89 -27.26
N ASN A 117 12.41 -3.37 -27.97
CA ASN A 117 13.39 -2.53 -28.68
C ASN A 117 14.16 -1.56 -27.78
N THR A 118 14.34 -1.92 -26.50
CA THR A 118 15.09 -1.12 -25.52
C THR A 118 16.45 -1.72 -25.23
N ARG A 119 17.38 -0.88 -24.78
CA ARG A 119 18.72 -1.30 -24.37
C ARG A 119 18.71 -1.58 -22.87
N SER A 120 19.36 -2.68 -22.47
CA SER A 120 19.55 -3.00 -21.05
C SER A 120 20.47 -1.98 -20.38
N LEU A 121 20.11 -1.53 -19.18
CA LEU A 121 20.96 -0.72 -18.31
C LEU A 121 21.77 -1.58 -17.31
N SER A 122 21.86 -2.89 -17.51
CA SER A 122 22.53 -3.82 -16.57
C SER A 122 24.02 -3.53 -16.34
N SER A 123 24.67 -2.78 -17.23
CA SER A 123 26.07 -2.36 -17.10
C SER A 123 26.26 -1.06 -16.30
N GLN A 124 25.19 -0.33 -16.01
CA GLN A 124 25.24 0.93 -15.27
C GLN A 124 25.13 0.71 -13.76
N SER A 125 25.68 1.62 -12.96
CA SER A 125 25.49 1.55 -11.52
C SER A 125 24.04 1.87 -11.14
N LYS A 126 23.55 1.36 -10.00
CA LYS A 126 22.20 1.72 -9.49
C LYS A 126 22.05 3.23 -9.23
N ALA A 127 23.15 3.95 -9.00
CA ALA A 127 23.12 5.40 -8.85
C ALA A 127 22.86 6.09 -10.20
N ASP A 128 23.52 5.62 -11.26
CA ASP A 128 23.35 6.14 -12.62
C ASP A 128 21.94 5.87 -13.14
N GLN A 129 21.41 4.66 -12.91
CA GLN A 129 20.03 4.33 -13.27
C GLN A 129 19.04 5.30 -12.65
N LYS A 130 19.22 5.72 -11.39
CA LYS A 130 18.32 6.65 -10.69
C LYS A 130 18.35 8.08 -11.21
N THR A 131 19.29 8.44 -12.08
CA THR A 131 19.29 9.78 -12.69
C THR A 131 18.14 9.98 -13.67
N CYS A 132 17.57 8.90 -14.24
CA CYS A 132 16.38 8.99 -15.08
C CYS A 132 15.12 9.41 -14.31
N LEU A 133 15.13 9.33 -12.97
CA LEU A 133 13.99 9.68 -12.12
C LEU A 133 13.87 11.19 -11.85
N THR A 134 14.79 11.99 -12.38
CA THR A 134 14.83 13.45 -12.20
C THR A 134 14.67 14.23 -13.51
N ILE A 135 14.42 13.53 -14.62
CA ILE A 135 14.14 14.14 -15.92
C ILE A 135 12.64 14.18 -16.17
N ARG A 136 12.20 15.10 -17.04
CA ARG A 136 10.81 15.13 -17.47
C ARG A 136 10.56 13.97 -18.45
N PRO A 137 9.38 13.32 -18.41
CA PRO A 137 9.00 12.36 -19.44
C PRO A 137 8.99 13.01 -20.83
N PRO A 138 9.27 12.23 -21.91
CA PRO A 138 9.11 12.70 -23.29
C PRO A 138 7.70 13.26 -23.53
N HIS A 139 7.60 14.36 -24.28
CA HIS A 139 6.30 14.98 -24.54
C HIS A 139 5.54 14.17 -25.60
N PRO A 140 4.24 13.85 -25.41
CA PRO A 140 3.48 13.04 -26.37
C PRO A 140 3.38 13.64 -27.78
N ASP A 141 3.48 14.97 -27.90
CA ASP A 141 3.42 15.68 -29.18
C ASP A 141 4.78 15.77 -29.90
N ASP A 142 5.86 15.26 -29.28
CA ASP A 142 7.18 15.24 -29.92
C ASP A 142 7.21 14.18 -31.04
N ILE A 143 7.86 14.51 -32.16
CA ILE A 143 7.95 13.61 -33.32
C ILE A 143 8.63 12.27 -32.99
N ASP A 144 9.56 12.29 -32.04
CA ASP A 144 10.33 11.14 -31.59
C ASP A 144 9.70 10.43 -30.38
N PHE A 145 8.50 10.82 -29.92
CA PHE A 145 7.86 10.23 -28.73
C PHE A 145 7.80 8.70 -28.80
N HIS A 146 7.40 8.15 -29.95
CA HIS A 146 7.26 6.69 -30.10
C HIS A 146 8.60 5.93 -30.12
N THR A 147 9.72 6.61 -30.39
CA THR A 147 11.06 6.02 -30.34
C THR A 147 11.71 6.23 -28.97
N GLU A 148 11.46 7.36 -28.31
CA GLU A 148 12.05 7.72 -27.03
C GLU A 148 11.30 7.13 -25.82
N TRP A 149 9.97 7.10 -25.86
CA TRP A 149 9.13 6.64 -24.75
C TRP A 149 9.45 5.21 -24.28
N PRO A 150 9.61 4.19 -25.18
CA PRO A 150 9.92 2.84 -24.74
C PRO A 150 11.24 2.79 -23.96
N GLN A 151 12.27 3.49 -24.44
CA GLN A 151 13.56 3.56 -23.76
C GLN A 151 13.43 4.29 -22.43
N PHE A 152 12.83 5.48 -22.39
CA PHE A 152 12.57 6.22 -21.15
C PHE A 152 11.84 5.36 -20.11
N LEU A 153 10.76 4.69 -20.51
CA LEU A 153 9.99 3.82 -19.63
C LEU A 153 10.86 2.67 -19.10
N ARG A 154 11.69 2.04 -19.95
CA ARG A 154 12.62 1.00 -19.51
C ARG A 154 13.56 1.51 -18.41
N GLU A 155 14.12 2.70 -18.58
CA GLU A 155 15.02 3.30 -17.58
C GLU A 155 14.28 3.57 -16.26
N VAL A 156 13.04 4.05 -16.32
CA VAL A 156 12.19 4.22 -15.14
C VAL A 156 11.96 2.89 -14.43
N LEU A 157 11.62 1.81 -15.15
CA LEU A 157 11.36 0.50 -14.54
C LEU A 157 12.59 -0.07 -13.84
N ASP A 158 13.76 0.04 -14.47
CA ASP A 158 15.06 -0.38 -13.91
C ASP A 158 15.38 0.43 -12.63
N ALA A 159 15.10 1.74 -12.62
CA ALA A 159 15.47 2.63 -11.51
C ALA A 159 14.48 2.66 -10.34
N SER A 160 13.20 2.33 -10.58
CA SER A 160 12.11 2.46 -9.61
C SER A 160 11.68 1.16 -8.94
N GLY A 161 12.44 0.07 -9.13
CA GLY A 161 12.20 -1.21 -8.46
C GLY A 161 11.02 -2.00 -9.03
N HIS A 162 10.69 -1.79 -10.31
CA HIS A 162 9.76 -2.67 -11.03
C HIS A 162 10.45 -3.96 -11.49
N VAL A 163 11.76 -3.94 -11.69
CA VAL A 163 12.55 -5.15 -11.87
C VAL A 163 12.96 -5.65 -10.49
N HIS A 164 12.46 -6.83 -10.12
CA HIS A 164 12.70 -7.45 -8.85
C HIS A 164 14.14 -7.96 -8.76
N ASP A 165 14.90 -7.37 -7.84
CA ASP A 165 16.19 -7.88 -7.38
C ASP A 165 16.04 -8.35 -5.94
N HIS A 166 16.46 -9.59 -5.66
CA HIS A 166 16.49 -10.08 -4.29
C HIS A 166 17.31 -9.16 -3.38
N ASN A 167 16.72 -8.85 -2.24
CA ASN A 167 17.32 -8.05 -1.18
C ASN A 167 16.78 -8.54 0.18
N ASP A 168 17.29 -8.02 1.29
CA ASP A 168 16.90 -8.48 2.64
C ASP A 168 15.39 -8.44 2.91
N THR A 169 14.62 -7.59 2.22
CA THR A 169 13.16 -7.57 2.38
C THR A 169 12.48 -8.85 1.88
N CYS A 170 13.09 -9.56 0.93
CA CYS A 170 12.63 -10.86 0.42
C CYS A 170 12.68 -11.93 1.51
N PHE A 171 13.61 -11.79 2.45
CA PHE A 171 13.92 -12.77 3.48
C PHE A 171 13.54 -12.28 4.88
N LYS A 172 12.82 -11.16 5.00
CA LYS A 172 12.41 -10.57 6.30
C LYS A 172 11.64 -11.53 7.21
N LYS A 173 10.97 -12.54 6.64
CA LYS A 173 10.18 -13.55 7.38
C LYS A 173 10.89 -14.90 7.49
N THR A 174 12.15 -14.97 7.11
CA THR A 174 12.96 -16.19 7.23
C THR A 174 14.02 -15.97 8.32
N PRO A 175 14.56 -17.05 8.91
CA PRO A 175 15.63 -16.93 9.89
C PRO A 175 17.00 -16.64 9.24
N PHE A 176 17.07 -16.60 7.91
CA PHE A 176 18.32 -16.50 7.16
C PHE A 176 18.49 -15.10 6.58
N SER A 177 19.72 -14.59 6.60
CA SER A 177 20.08 -13.39 5.84
C SER A 177 20.20 -13.73 4.34
N MET A 178 19.99 -12.76 3.46
CA MET A 178 20.19 -12.98 2.03
C MET A 178 21.60 -13.51 1.71
N LEU A 179 22.61 -12.96 2.38
CA LEU A 179 24.02 -13.28 2.16
C LEU A 179 24.35 -14.73 2.54
N SER A 180 23.59 -15.33 3.46
CA SER A 180 23.75 -16.73 3.86
C SER A 180 23.04 -17.73 2.95
N LEU A 181 22.28 -17.27 1.97
CA LEU A 181 21.54 -18.14 1.06
C LEU A 181 22.27 -18.28 -0.27
N GLU A 182 22.29 -19.50 -0.80
CA GLU A 182 22.69 -19.79 -2.17
C GLU A 182 21.66 -19.21 -3.16
N PRO A 183 22.04 -18.91 -4.42
CA PRO A 183 21.13 -18.31 -5.40
C PRO A 183 19.81 -19.06 -5.58
N GLN A 184 19.84 -20.39 -5.62
CA GLN A 184 18.63 -21.22 -5.74
C GLN A 184 17.71 -21.09 -4.52
N ASP A 185 18.29 -21.00 -3.33
CA ASP A 185 17.53 -20.79 -2.09
C ASP A 185 16.96 -19.37 -2.02
N ARG A 186 17.65 -18.37 -2.60
CA ARG A 186 17.12 -17.01 -2.69
C ARG A 186 15.84 -16.96 -3.51
N ASP A 187 15.82 -17.64 -4.65
CA ASP A 187 14.63 -17.77 -5.50
C ASP A 187 13.52 -18.52 -4.77
N ARG A 188 13.83 -19.69 -4.19
CA ARG A 188 12.85 -20.54 -3.50
C ARG A 188 12.25 -19.89 -2.26
N LEU A 189 13.06 -19.16 -1.48
CA LEU A 189 12.65 -18.55 -0.21
C LEU A 189 12.20 -17.10 -0.36
N CYS A 190 12.17 -16.58 -1.58
CA CYS A 190 11.69 -15.24 -1.83
C CYS A 190 10.23 -15.12 -1.38
N ARG A 191 9.96 -14.30 -0.37
CA ARG A 191 8.60 -14.02 0.12
C ARG A 191 7.64 -13.53 -0.99
N PHE A 192 8.18 -12.90 -2.02
CA PHE A 192 7.40 -12.37 -3.14
C PHE A 192 7.22 -13.38 -4.29
N ASN A 193 7.77 -14.59 -4.16
CA ASN A 193 7.72 -15.68 -5.14
C ASN A 193 8.33 -15.33 -6.50
N TYR A 194 9.43 -14.55 -6.49
CA TYR A 194 10.24 -14.30 -7.68
C TYR A 194 11.40 -15.29 -7.76
N PRO A 195 11.79 -15.75 -8.97
CA PRO A 195 11.20 -15.42 -10.26
C PRO A 195 9.81 -16.01 -10.46
N LEU A 196 8.92 -15.28 -11.12
CA LEU A 196 7.58 -15.74 -11.45
C LEU A 196 7.62 -16.72 -12.65
N PRO A 197 6.72 -17.72 -12.69
CA PRO A 197 6.55 -18.56 -13.87
C PRO A 197 6.16 -17.72 -15.10
N LEU A 198 6.75 -18.05 -16.24
CA LEU A 198 6.45 -17.39 -17.52
C LEU A 198 5.05 -17.79 -18.01
N VAL A 199 4.34 -16.80 -18.54
CA VAL A 199 3.01 -16.95 -19.12
C VAL A 199 3.07 -16.39 -20.55
N PRO A 200 3.23 -17.24 -21.58
CA PRO A 200 3.42 -16.73 -22.95
C PRO A 200 2.17 -16.07 -23.54
N VAL A 201 0.98 -16.46 -23.07
CA VAL A 201 -0.32 -15.98 -23.53
C VAL A 201 -1.24 -15.84 -22.32
N THR A 202 -2.01 -14.75 -22.27
CA THR A 202 -3.02 -14.56 -21.24
C THR A 202 -4.07 -15.67 -21.26
N SER A 203 -4.37 -16.24 -20.11
CA SER A 203 -5.34 -17.32 -19.96
C SER A 203 -6.16 -17.19 -18.68
N ILE A 204 -7.29 -17.89 -18.63
CA ILE A 204 -8.14 -18.04 -17.44
C ILE A 204 -8.25 -19.52 -17.11
N ASP A 205 -8.06 -19.89 -15.84
CA ASP A 205 -8.18 -21.28 -15.39
C ASP A 205 -9.61 -21.65 -14.97
N GLU A 206 -9.82 -22.93 -14.62
CA GLU A 206 -11.08 -23.48 -14.15
C GLU A 206 -11.58 -22.90 -12.81
N HIS A 207 -10.74 -22.14 -12.11
CA HIS A 207 -11.08 -21.43 -10.87
C HIS A 207 -11.28 -19.92 -11.10
N GLY A 208 -11.24 -19.48 -12.36
CA GLY A 208 -11.43 -18.08 -12.74
C GLY A 208 -10.20 -17.20 -12.49
N LYS A 209 -9.03 -17.76 -12.20
CA LYS A 209 -7.79 -17.00 -12.08
C LYS A 209 -7.30 -16.65 -13.48
N ILE A 210 -7.21 -15.35 -13.74
CA ILE A 210 -6.60 -14.82 -14.95
C ILE A 210 -5.10 -14.69 -14.73
N SER A 211 -4.32 -15.35 -15.58
CA SER A 211 -2.87 -15.22 -15.64
C SER A 211 -2.53 -14.38 -16.86
N LEU A 212 -2.08 -13.14 -16.65
CA LEU A 212 -1.70 -12.25 -17.74
C LEU A 212 -0.39 -12.69 -18.38
N LYS A 213 -0.26 -12.42 -19.68
CA LYS A 213 0.97 -12.60 -20.43
C LYS A 213 2.14 -11.90 -19.71
N HIS A 214 3.22 -12.66 -19.54
CA HIS A 214 4.41 -12.29 -18.82
C HIS A 214 5.59 -13.16 -19.30
N LEU A 215 6.57 -12.52 -19.94
CA LEU A 215 7.77 -13.09 -20.53
C LEU A 215 9.04 -12.75 -19.74
N ASP A 216 9.01 -11.72 -18.88
CA ASP A 216 10.15 -11.28 -18.08
C ASP A 216 10.02 -11.59 -16.59
N PRO A 217 10.47 -12.76 -16.08
CA PRO A 217 10.01 -13.37 -14.82
C PRO A 217 10.16 -12.52 -13.54
N ASN A 218 10.95 -11.44 -13.59
CA ASN A 218 11.25 -10.54 -12.48
C ASN A 218 10.53 -9.19 -12.56
N VAL A 219 9.68 -8.94 -13.55
CA VAL A 219 8.98 -7.67 -13.67
C VAL A 219 7.70 -7.69 -12.84
N VAL A 220 7.53 -6.67 -12.01
CA VAL A 220 6.31 -6.40 -11.25
C VAL A 220 5.25 -5.85 -12.20
N GLY A 221 4.00 -6.29 -12.08
CA GLY A 221 2.89 -5.78 -12.88
C GLY A 221 2.73 -4.26 -12.71
N TYR A 222 2.67 -3.53 -13.83
CA TYR A 222 2.64 -2.06 -13.80
C TYR A 222 1.75 -1.47 -14.89
N ASN A 223 1.31 -0.23 -14.70
CA ASN A 223 0.70 0.54 -15.79
C ASN A 223 1.77 1.43 -16.44
N PRO A 224 2.06 1.27 -17.74
CA PRO A 224 3.12 2.03 -18.43
C PRO A 224 2.98 3.55 -18.29
N THR A 225 1.76 4.08 -18.44
CA THR A 225 1.50 5.51 -18.41
C THR A 225 1.69 6.06 -17.00
N ILE A 226 1.17 5.38 -15.98
CA ILE A 226 1.32 5.83 -14.58
C ILE A 226 2.77 5.72 -14.13
N SER A 227 3.41 4.56 -14.29
CA SER A 227 4.80 4.35 -13.87
C SER A 227 5.76 5.31 -14.58
N GLY A 228 5.61 5.53 -15.88
CA GLY A 228 6.43 6.49 -16.62
C GLY A 228 6.19 7.95 -16.20
N SER A 229 4.96 8.33 -15.86
CA SER A 229 4.63 9.70 -15.48
C SER A 229 5.07 10.05 -14.05
N PHE A 230 4.83 9.14 -13.09
CA PHE A 230 5.22 9.35 -11.69
C PHE A 230 6.65 8.90 -11.38
N GLN A 231 7.26 8.12 -12.27
CA GLN A 231 8.63 7.62 -12.14
C GLN A 231 8.84 6.86 -10.83
N CYS A 232 7.82 6.10 -10.41
CA CYS A 232 7.83 5.31 -9.19
C CYS A 232 7.15 3.96 -9.42
N ASN A 233 7.39 2.99 -8.53
CA ASN A 233 6.74 1.68 -8.59
C ASN A 233 5.21 1.82 -8.47
N THR A 234 4.47 1.29 -9.44
CA THR A 234 3.01 1.15 -9.37
C THR A 234 2.58 -0.30 -9.58
N ASP A 235 2.72 -1.12 -8.51
CA ASP A 235 2.30 -2.53 -8.49
C ASP A 235 0.80 -2.67 -8.75
N ALA A 236 0.43 -3.02 -9.98
CA ALA A 236 -0.95 -3.09 -10.45
C ALA A 236 -1.41 -4.53 -10.66
N LYS A 237 -2.52 -4.91 -10.02
CA LYS A 237 -3.07 -6.28 -10.08
C LYS A 237 -4.56 -6.27 -10.35
N PHE A 238 -5.00 -7.12 -11.28
CA PHE A 238 -6.42 -7.33 -11.54
C PHE A 238 -7.01 -8.37 -10.60
N VAL A 239 -8.16 -8.06 -9.99
CA VAL A 239 -8.86 -8.96 -9.07
C VAL A 239 -10.03 -9.60 -9.79
N GLY A 240 -9.73 -10.65 -10.54
CA GLY A 240 -10.70 -11.35 -11.39
C GLY A 240 -11.30 -12.62 -10.79
N SER A 241 -10.73 -13.16 -9.72
CA SER A 241 -11.16 -14.44 -9.12
C SER A 241 -11.66 -14.27 -7.68
N GLY A 242 -12.57 -15.15 -7.26
CA GLY A 242 -13.12 -15.16 -5.90
C GLY A 242 -12.06 -15.29 -4.81
N PRO A 243 -11.13 -16.27 -4.89
CA PRO A 243 -10.04 -16.41 -3.93
C PRO A 243 -9.14 -15.19 -3.85
N LEU A 244 -8.81 -14.57 -5.00
CA LEU A 244 -8.00 -13.36 -5.03
C LEU A 244 -8.76 -12.16 -4.43
N GLY A 245 -10.07 -12.06 -4.65
CA GLY A 245 -10.93 -11.06 -4.01
C GLY A 245 -10.96 -11.19 -2.49
N MET A 246 -11.08 -12.42 -1.97
CA MET A 246 -11.00 -12.67 -0.52
C MET A 246 -9.62 -12.32 0.04
N ALA A 247 -8.55 -12.76 -0.62
CA ALA A 247 -7.18 -12.42 -0.23
C ALA A 247 -6.94 -10.90 -0.25
N LEU A 248 -7.48 -10.19 -1.25
CA LEU A 248 -7.41 -8.74 -1.35
C LEU A 248 -8.17 -8.07 -0.19
N SER A 249 -9.35 -8.56 0.20
CA SER A 249 -10.09 -7.99 1.34
C SER A 249 -9.27 -8.03 2.63
N ILE A 250 -8.59 -9.16 2.89
CA ILE A 250 -7.67 -9.32 4.02
C ILE A 250 -6.47 -8.38 3.86
N TYR A 251 -5.88 -8.32 2.67
CA TYR A 251 -4.76 -7.43 2.36
C TYR A 251 -5.09 -5.97 2.65
N ILE A 252 -6.15 -5.41 2.05
CA ILE A 252 -6.57 -4.01 2.28
C ILE A 252 -6.87 -3.78 3.76
N THR A 253 -7.57 -4.71 4.41
CA THR A 253 -7.89 -4.61 5.84
C THR A 253 -6.62 -4.48 6.66
N HIS A 254 -5.57 -5.25 6.34
CA HIS A 254 -4.28 -5.12 7.01
C HIS A 254 -3.62 -3.76 6.79
N TYR A 255 -3.81 -3.09 5.64
CA TYR A 255 -3.29 -1.74 5.42
C TYR A 255 -4.14 -0.67 6.09
N ALA A 256 -5.46 -0.77 6.00
CA ALA A 256 -6.40 0.09 6.71
C ALA A 256 -6.17 0.03 8.23
N ALA A 257 -5.95 -1.17 8.76
CA ALA A 257 -5.71 -1.41 10.18
C ALA A 257 -4.22 -1.40 10.56
N LYS A 258 -3.29 -1.05 9.65
CA LYS A 258 -1.83 -1.10 9.90
C LYS A 258 -1.34 -0.12 10.97
N SER A 259 -2.23 0.75 11.42
CA SER A 259 -2.09 1.55 12.64
C SER A 259 -2.03 0.69 13.92
N SER A 260 -2.36 -0.61 13.87
CA SER A 260 -2.21 -1.54 14.98
C SER A 260 -0.73 -1.80 15.28
N LEU A 261 -0.31 -1.57 16.53
CA LEU A 261 1.08 -1.78 16.92
C LEU A 261 1.47 -3.25 16.88
N ASP A 262 2.76 -3.48 16.62
CA ASP A 262 3.36 -4.82 16.71
C ASP A 262 3.11 -5.43 18.09
N SER A 263 2.74 -6.71 18.13
CA SER A 263 2.53 -7.46 19.37
C SER A 263 3.71 -7.37 20.32
N ALA A 264 4.96 -7.35 19.83
CA ALA A 264 6.14 -7.18 20.68
C ALA A 264 6.17 -5.82 21.38
N ILE A 265 5.72 -4.75 20.71
CA ILE A 265 5.60 -3.40 21.29
C ILE A 265 4.50 -3.40 22.35
N ILE A 266 3.34 -4.01 22.05
CA ILE A 266 2.22 -4.15 22.98
C ILE A 266 2.67 -4.91 24.23
N MET A 267 3.34 -6.06 24.06
CA MET A 267 3.83 -6.89 25.16
C MET A 267 4.91 -6.18 25.99
N SER A 268 5.81 -5.44 25.35
CA SER A 268 6.83 -4.65 26.05
C SER A 268 6.21 -3.49 26.85
N ALA A 269 5.20 -2.83 26.29
CA ALA A 269 4.45 -1.78 26.99
C ALA A 269 3.61 -2.35 28.15
N LEU A 270 3.02 -3.54 27.98
CA LEU A 270 2.32 -4.26 29.04
C LEU A 270 3.28 -4.62 30.17
N ALA A 271 4.43 -5.22 29.86
CA ALA A 271 5.45 -5.55 30.83
C ALA A 271 5.97 -4.31 31.58
N ALA A 272 6.17 -3.19 30.88
CA ALA A 272 6.55 -1.92 31.48
C ALA A 272 5.47 -1.37 32.44
N ALA A 273 4.20 -1.46 32.04
CA ALA A 273 3.07 -1.06 32.87
C ALA A 273 2.96 -1.94 34.13
N MET A 274 3.10 -3.26 34.01
CA MET A 274 3.11 -4.20 35.13
C MET A 274 4.24 -3.89 36.11
N LYS A 275 5.48 -3.70 35.62
CA LYS A 275 6.63 -3.31 36.47
C LYS A 275 6.39 -1.98 37.18
N SER A 276 5.78 -1.00 36.49
CA SER A 276 5.44 0.28 37.11
C SER A 276 4.43 0.11 38.25
N LEU A 277 3.44 -0.78 38.10
CA LEU A 277 2.45 -1.05 39.15
C LEU A 277 3.03 -1.79 40.34
N GLN A 278 3.87 -2.81 40.11
CA GLN A 278 4.56 -3.54 41.18
C GLN A 278 5.45 -2.63 42.03
N LYS A 279 6.07 -1.60 41.44
CA LYS A 279 6.84 -0.60 42.19
C LYS A 279 5.97 0.29 43.07
N THR A 280 4.74 0.58 42.66
CA THR A 280 3.83 1.46 43.40
C THR A 280 3.08 0.68 44.51
N ASN A 281 2.77 -0.59 44.29
CA ASN A 281 2.12 -1.48 45.25
C ASN A 281 2.82 -2.85 45.28
N PRO A 282 3.88 -3.02 46.10
CA PRO A 282 4.65 -4.25 46.16
C PRO A 282 3.88 -5.46 46.76
N ASP A 283 2.88 -5.21 47.61
CA ASP A 283 2.11 -6.25 48.32
C ASP A 283 0.76 -6.60 47.67
N SER A 284 0.40 -5.96 46.56
CA SER A 284 -0.81 -6.37 45.82
C SER A 284 -0.52 -7.63 45.02
N ASN A 285 -0.90 -8.80 45.56
CA ASN A 285 -1.34 -9.89 44.69
C ASN A 285 -2.29 -9.29 43.65
N ILE A 286 -2.13 -9.61 42.37
CA ILE A 286 -2.97 -9.09 41.28
C ILE A 286 -4.42 -9.41 41.65
N SER A 287 -5.08 -8.47 42.31
CA SER A 287 -6.46 -8.60 42.71
C SER A 287 -7.26 -8.44 41.43
N ARG A 288 -8.35 -9.19 41.30
CA ARG A 288 -9.38 -8.97 40.26
C ARG A 288 -10.16 -7.66 40.51
N ASP A 289 -9.50 -6.66 41.08
CA ASP A 289 -10.05 -5.35 41.32
C ASP A 289 -10.08 -4.59 39.99
N ASP A 290 -11.28 -4.26 39.52
CA ASP A 290 -11.52 -3.63 38.23
C ASP A 290 -10.71 -2.33 38.08
N GLU A 291 -10.47 -1.61 39.18
CA GLU A 291 -9.68 -0.39 39.20
C GLU A 291 -8.19 -0.64 38.91
N GLN A 292 -7.61 -1.72 39.46
CA GLN A 292 -6.23 -2.10 39.14
C GLN A 292 -6.08 -2.55 37.69
N CYS A 293 -7.06 -3.31 37.16
CA CYS A 293 -7.12 -3.67 35.74
C CYS A 293 -7.20 -2.43 34.85
N ARG A 294 -8.05 -1.46 35.20
CA ARG A 294 -8.20 -0.19 34.48
C ARG A 294 -6.89 0.61 34.45
N ILE A 295 -6.21 0.75 35.59
CA ILE A 295 -4.93 1.47 35.68
C ILE A 295 -3.85 0.74 34.87
N LEU A 296 -3.78 -0.60 34.91
CA LEU A 296 -2.86 -1.37 34.09
C LEU A 296 -3.08 -1.08 32.61
N LEU A 297 -4.32 -1.21 32.12
CA LEU A 297 -4.67 -0.94 30.72
C LEU A 297 -4.31 0.50 30.31
N LEU A 298 -4.60 1.49 31.14
CA LEU A 298 -4.25 2.89 30.87
C LEU A 298 -2.74 3.10 30.79
N LYS A 299 -1.97 2.54 31.74
CA LYS A 299 -0.50 2.64 31.72
C LYS A 299 0.06 1.94 30.48
N THR A 300 -0.45 0.77 30.12
CA THR A 300 -0.07 0.05 28.91
C THR A 300 -0.37 0.88 27.67
N LEU A 301 -1.58 1.45 27.54
CA LEU A 301 -1.96 2.29 26.41
C LEU A 301 -1.08 3.54 26.28
N ASN A 302 -0.75 4.19 27.40
CA ASN A 302 0.13 5.35 27.40
C ASN A 302 1.56 5.00 26.99
N GLN A 303 2.08 3.85 27.44
CA GLN A 303 3.40 3.36 27.03
C GLN A 303 3.42 2.96 25.56
N ILE A 304 2.34 2.34 25.08
CA ILE A 304 2.13 2.02 23.66
C ILE A 304 2.21 3.29 22.81
N ASN A 305 1.42 4.30 23.17
CA ASN A 305 1.37 5.56 22.43
C ASN A 305 2.69 6.33 22.50
N GLY A 306 3.34 6.36 23.67
CA GLY A 306 4.62 7.06 23.85
C GLY A 306 5.80 6.41 23.13
N ARG A 307 5.71 5.12 22.79
CA ARG A 307 6.75 4.39 22.04
C ARG A 307 6.44 4.29 20.55
N ARG A 308 5.30 4.83 20.10
CA ARG A 308 4.93 4.80 18.69
C ARG A 308 5.76 5.85 17.94
N GLU A 309 6.65 5.38 17.07
CA GLU A 309 7.35 6.22 16.12
C GLU A 309 6.43 6.52 14.93
N LEU A 310 6.36 7.79 14.54
CA LEU A 310 5.63 8.25 13.36
C LEU A 310 6.63 8.93 12.43
N SER A 311 6.44 8.76 11.11
CA SER A 311 7.29 9.47 10.16
C SER A 311 6.98 10.96 10.17
N GLY A 312 7.99 11.79 9.88
CA GLY A 312 7.82 13.24 9.78
C GLY A 312 6.72 13.62 8.77
N GLN A 313 6.62 12.89 7.65
CA GLN A 313 5.58 13.13 6.65
C GLN A 313 4.17 12.76 7.15
N GLN A 314 4.02 11.69 7.95
CA GLN A 314 2.71 11.37 8.57
C GLN A 314 2.25 12.46 9.52
N VAL A 315 3.17 12.97 10.35
CA VAL A 315 2.88 14.08 11.26
C VAL A 315 2.54 15.35 10.47
N ALA A 316 3.31 15.65 9.42
CA ALA A 316 3.03 16.78 8.54
C ALA A 316 1.66 16.67 7.86
N CYS A 317 1.29 15.51 7.32
CA CYS A 317 -0.05 15.28 6.76
C CYS A 317 -1.16 15.58 7.77
N ALA A 318 -1.02 15.06 9.00
CA ALA A 318 -2.01 15.31 10.05
C ALA A 318 -2.14 16.79 10.39
N LEU A 319 -1.01 17.52 10.48
CA LEU A 319 -1.00 18.96 10.76
C LEU A 319 -1.56 19.80 9.60
N LEU A 320 -1.35 19.37 8.35
CA LEU A 320 -1.89 20.00 7.14
C LEU A 320 -3.36 19.62 6.86
N GLY A 321 -3.96 18.73 7.67
CA GLY A 321 -5.30 18.22 7.43
C GLY A 321 -5.41 17.30 6.20
N ILE A 322 -4.29 16.73 5.73
CA ILE A 322 -4.28 15.74 4.66
C ILE A 322 -4.76 14.40 5.25
N PRO A 323 -5.83 13.80 4.69
CA PRO A 323 -6.40 12.60 5.27
C PRO A 323 -5.48 11.38 5.10
N ASN A 324 -5.58 10.42 6.02
CA ASN A 324 -4.85 9.15 5.98
C ASN A 324 -5.50 8.10 5.06
N HIS A 325 -6.62 8.43 4.43
CA HIS A 325 -7.31 7.64 3.43
C HIS A 325 -7.99 8.56 2.41
N VAL A 326 -8.21 8.08 1.19
CA VAL A 326 -8.84 8.84 0.12
C VAL A 326 -9.86 7.96 -0.58
N THR A 327 -11.07 8.47 -0.79
CA THR A 327 -12.18 7.70 -1.36
C THR A 327 -13.28 8.64 -1.86
N ASP A 328 -14.00 8.24 -2.89
CA ASP A 328 -15.24 8.88 -3.35
C ASP A 328 -16.50 8.28 -2.68
N ALA A 329 -16.34 7.14 -1.99
CA ALA A 329 -17.43 6.43 -1.37
C ALA A 329 -17.75 6.96 0.04
N ARG A 330 -19.01 6.85 0.43
CA ARG A 330 -19.47 7.10 1.81
C ARG A 330 -19.67 5.79 2.52
N PHE A 331 -19.01 5.63 3.66
CA PHE A 331 -19.12 4.44 4.49
C PHE A 331 -20.03 4.71 5.70
N ALA A 332 -20.83 3.72 6.08
CA ALA A 332 -21.55 3.76 7.34
C ALA A 332 -20.58 3.37 8.48
N VAL A 333 -20.58 4.17 9.55
CA VAL A 333 -19.78 3.87 10.74
C VAL A 333 -20.53 2.83 11.58
N PHE A 334 -19.93 1.65 11.74
CA PHE A 334 -20.44 0.62 12.63
C PHE A 334 -19.62 0.59 13.91
N TYR A 335 -20.28 0.81 15.05
CA TYR A 335 -19.66 0.63 16.36
C TYR A 335 -19.62 -0.86 16.69
N TRP A 336 -18.42 -1.43 16.69
CA TRP A 336 -18.21 -2.86 16.93
C TRP A 336 -18.87 -3.35 18.22
N SER A 337 -18.76 -2.57 19.30
CA SER A 337 -19.41 -2.88 20.58
C SER A 337 -20.93 -2.95 20.47
N LYS A 338 -21.58 -1.99 19.79
CA LYS A 338 -23.03 -2.00 19.57
C LYS A 338 -23.46 -3.18 18.70
N LEU A 339 -22.67 -3.52 17.69
CA LEU A 339 -22.93 -4.66 16.83
C LEU A 339 -22.85 -5.97 17.62
N LEU A 340 -21.81 -6.15 18.43
CA LEU A 340 -21.65 -7.33 19.28
C LEU A 340 -22.77 -7.46 20.30
N THR A 341 -23.17 -6.35 20.92
CA THR A 341 -24.33 -6.30 21.82
C THR A 341 -25.63 -6.65 21.11
N TRP A 342 -25.79 -6.24 19.84
CA TRP A 342 -26.97 -6.57 19.05
C TRP A 342 -27.00 -8.04 18.62
N ILE A 343 -25.87 -8.61 18.17
CA ILE A 343 -25.78 -10.00 17.70
C ILE A 343 -25.78 -10.99 18.87
N SER A 344 -25.08 -10.66 19.95
CA SER A 344 -24.78 -11.57 21.07
C SER A 344 -24.94 -10.84 22.42
N PRO A 345 -26.15 -10.35 22.77
CA PRO A 345 -26.38 -9.56 23.99
C PRO A 345 -26.03 -10.31 25.28
N GLU A 346 -26.10 -11.64 25.26
CA GLU A 346 -25.76 -12.51 26.40
C GLU A 346 -24.27 -12.44 26.77
N TYR A 347 -23.41 -12.27 25.76
CA TYR A 347 -21.96 -12.21 25.93
C TYR A 347 -21.42 -10.77 25.99
N PHE A 348 -22.10 -9.84 25.32
CA PHE A 348 -21.73 -8.43 25.24
C PHE A 348 -22.89 -7.53 25.68
N PRO A 349 -23.26 -7.54 26.98
CA PRO A 349 -24.40 -6.78 27.46
C PRO A 349 -24.19 -5.26 27.26
N VAL A 350 -25.30 -4.54 27.03
CA VAL A 350 -25.27 -3.07 27.00
C VAL A 350 -24.71 -2.57 28.33
N TYR A 351 -23.66 -1.74 28.29
CA TYR A 351 -23.16 -1.08 29.48
C TYR A 351 -24.30 -0.28 30.14
N LYS A 352 -24.75 -0.73 31.31
CA LYS A 352 -25.66 0.01 32.18
C LYS A 352 -24.82 0.69 33.24
N LYS A 353 -24.79 2.02 33.23
CA LYS A 353 -24.22 2.80 34.32
C LYS A 353 -25.01 2.49 35.59
N LEU A 354 -24.35 1.99 36.63
CA LEU A 354 -24.99 1.73 37.92
C LEU A 354 -25.45 3.07 38.52
N ALA A 355 -26.66 3.11 39.07
CA ALA A 355 -27.30 4.35 39.51
C ALA A 355 -26.59 5.05 40.70
N ASP A 356 -25.65 4.37 41.36
CA ASP A 356 -25.05 4.82 42.62
C ASP A 356 -23.62 5.40 42.51
N GLU A 357 -23.06 5.54 41.30
CA GLU A 357 -21.81 6.27 41.12
C GLU A 357 -22.09 7.78 41.11
N GLN A 358 -21.71 8.47 42.19
CA GLN A 358 -21.71 9.94 42.24
C GLN A 358 -21.03 10.51 40.98
N PRO A 359 -21.52 11.65 40.44
CA PRO A 359 -20.94 12.27 39.26
C PRO A 359 -19.53 12.76 39.58
N CYS A 360 -18.53 11.91 39.36
CA CYS A 360 -17.16 12.34 39.27
C CYS A 360 -17.12 13.25 38.04
N THR A 361 -16.94 14.55 38.27
CA THR A 361 -16.85 15.58 37.22
C THR A 361 -16.02 15.05 36.06
N PRO A 362 -16.53 15.05 34.82
CA PRO A 362 -15.74 14.63 33.68
C PRO A 362 -14.61 15.64 33.53
N ARG A 363 -13.41 15.29 34.01
CA ARG A 363 -12.20 15.80 33.37
C ARG A 363 -12.23 15.21 31.98
N PHE A 364 -12.80 15.96 31.04
CA PHE A 364 -12.69 15.70 29.62
C PHE A 364 -11.21 15.63 29.28
N VAL A 365 -10.64 14.42 29.33
CA VAL A 365 -9.44 14.12 28.57
C VAL A 365 -9.96 13.51 27.30
N THR A 366 -10.06 14.36 26.29
CA THR A 366 -10.38 14.05 24.92
C THR A 366 -9.43 12.96 24.43
N TYR A 367 -9.84 11.69 24.47
CA TYR A 367 -9.14 10.63 23.77
C TYR A 367 -9.93 10.26 22.52
N LEU A 368 -9.49 10.93 21.46
CA LEU A 368 -9.56 10.61 20.05
C LEU A 368 -9.96 9.14 19.77
N CYS A 369 -11.09 8.99 19.09
CA CYS A 369 -11.48 7.78 18.40
C CYS A 369 -10.43 7.51 17.30
N LEU A 370 -9.56 6.53 17.51
CA LEU A 370 -8.63 6.07 16.47
C LEU A 370 -9.31 4.95 15.70
N ILE A 371 -9.69 5.25 14.46
CA ILE A 371 -9.84 4.29 13.36
C ILE A 371 -8.44 4.11 12.76
#